data_AF-A0A920HSJ9-F1
#
_entry.id   AF-A0A920HSJ9-F1
#
_cell.length_a   1.000
_cell.length_b   1.000
_cell.length_c   1.000
_cell.angle_alpha   90.00
_cell.angle_beta   90.00
_cell.angle_gamma   90.00
#
_symmetry.space_group_name_H-M   'P 1'
#
loop_
_entity.id
_entity.type
_entity.pdbx_description
1 polymer ?
#
loop_
_entity_poly.entity_id
_entity_poly.type
_entity_poly.pdbx_seq_one_letter_code
_entity_poly.pdbx_strand_id
1 'polypeptide(L)' 'MQPPNFNPKADDAVNYGAIGVTIGHEISHAFDDKGSQFDGDGNLRNWWTKEDRDNFDKELPY' A
#
# COMPACT_ATOMS: atom_id res chain seq x y z
N MET A 1 7.99 5.10 16.21
CA MET A 1 9.22 5.33 15.42
C MET A 1 10.41 5.30 16.36
N GLN A 2 11.13 4.19 16.42
CA GLN A 2 12.36 4.03 17.21
C GLN A 2 13.34 3.14 16.43
N PRO A 3 14.64 3.16 16.73
CA PRO A 3 15.60 2.22 16.16
C PRO A 3 15.16 0.76 16.41
N PRO A 4 15.35 -0.17 15.46
CA PRO A 4 16.04 -0.03 14.16
C PRO A 4 15.17 0.55 13.03
N ASN A 5 13.90 0.86 13.29
CA ASN A 5 12.94 1.18 12.23
C ASN A 5 13.10 2.61 11.69
N PHE A 6 13.52 3.58 12.51
CA PHE A 6 13.81 4.95 12.06
C PHE A 6 14.89 5.60 12.92
N ASN A 7 15.87 6.23 12.28
CA ASN A 7 16.89 7.03 12.94
C ASN A 7 17.13 8.33 12.15
N PRO A 8 16.81 9.52 12.70
CA PRO A 8 16.96 10.79 11.98
C PRO A 8 18.42 11.19 11.72
N LYS A 9 19.40 10.46 12.26
CA LYS A 9 20.84 10.65 12.03
C LYS A 9 21.47 9.58 11.14
N ALA A 10 20.71 8.57 10.71
CA ALA A 10 21.20 7.55 9.78
C ALA A 10 21.15 8.06 8.33
N ASP A 11 21.90 7.42 7.43
CA ASP A 11 21.75 7.64 5.98
C ASP A 11 20.30 7.38 5.55
N ASP A 12 19.77 8.22 4.67
CA ASP A 12 18.39 8.14 4.22
C ASP A 12 18.04 6.75 3.65
N ALA A 13 18.98 6.09 2.97
CA ALA A 13 18.77 4.75 2.42
C ALA A 13 18.40 3.72 3.51
N VAL A 14 18.96 3.86 4.72
CA VAL A 14 18.63 3.00 5.87
C VAL A 14 17.19 3.25 6.31
N ASN A 15 16.76 4.51 6.38
CA ASN A 15 15.37 4.85 6.75
C ASN A 15 14.37 4.44 5.66
N TYR A 16 14.70 4.61 4.38
CA TYR A 16 13.87 4.13 3.27
C TYR A 16 13.70 2.61 3.29
N GLY A 17 14.78 1.87 3.53
CA GLY A 17 14.73 0.41 3.64
C GLY A 17 14.00 -0.08 4.89
N ALA A 18 14.07 0.66 6.00
CA ALA A 18 13.40 0.32 7.24
C ALA A 18 11.95 0.84 7.29
N ILE A 19 11.75 2.09 7.72
CA ILE A 19 10.40 2.67 7.86
C ILE A 19 9.74 2.93 6.51
N GLY A 20 10.50 3.23 5.46
CA GLY A 20 9.94 3.47 4.13
C GLY A 20 9.19 2.26 3.57
N VAL A 21 9.73 1.04 3.76
CA VAL A 21 9.05 -0.21 3.41
C VAL A 21 7.77 -0.39 4.22
N THR A 22 7.80 -0.14 5.53
CA THR A 22 6.58 -0.23 6.36
C THR A 22 5.52 0.75 5.89
N ILE A 23 5.87 2.01 5.63
CA ILE A 23 4.93 3.01 5.11
C ILE A 23 4.36 2.55 3.77
N GLY A 24 5.21 2.07 2.85
CA GLY A 24 4.77 1.57 1.56
C GLY A 24 3.86 0.34 1.68
N HIS A 25 4.12 -0.55 2.64
CA HIS A 25 3.29 -1.71 2.95
C HIS A 25 1.89 -1.28 3.39
N GLU A 26 1.78 -0.36 4.34
CA GLU A 26 0.48 0.14 4.82
C GLU A 26 -0.29 0.92 3.74
N ILE A 27 0.41 1.67 2.88
CA ILE A 27 -0.23 2.32 1.72
C ILE A 27 -0.73 1.28 0.73
N SER A 28 0.04 0.21 0.48
CA SER A 28 -0.34 -0.85 -0.45
C SER A 28 -1.60 -1.60 0.01
N HIS A 29 -1.83 -1.71 1.32
CA HIS A 29 -3.07 -2.29 1.85
C HIS A 29 -4.34 -1.53 1.44
N ALA A 30 -4.27 -0.24 1.11
CA ALA A 30 -5.42 0.48 0.55
C ALA A 30 -5.79 0.01 -0.87
N PHE A 31 -4.90 -0.73 -1.54
CA PHE A 31 -5.05 -1.19 -2.92
C PHE A 31 -4.94 -2.70 -3.07
N ASP A 32 -4.87 -3.47 -1.98
CA ASP A 32 -4.88 -4.93 -2.05
C ASP A 32 -6.26 -5.47 -2.47
N ASP A 33 -6.42 -6.80 -2.50
CA ASP A 33 -7.66 -7.47 -2.90
C ASP A 33 -8.90 -6.96 -2.15
N LYS A 34 -8.73 -6.55 -0.89
CA LYS A 34 -9.80 -6.05 -0.03
C LYS A 34 -9.85 -4.53 -0.03
N GLY A 35 -8.71 -3.87 0.15
CA GLY A 35 -8.62 -2.41 0.21
C GLY A 35 -9.11 -1.74 -1.07
N SER A 36 -8.79 -2.32 -2.23
CA SER A 36 -9.22 -1.81 -3.54
C SER A 36 -10.74 -1.71 -3.73
N GLN A 37 -11.54 -2.33 -2.85
CA GLN A 37 -13.00 -2.29 -2.90
C GLN A 37 -13.60 -1.05 -2.21
N PHE A 38 -12.79 -0.27 -1.50
CA PHE A 38 -13.20 0.93 -0.76
C PHE A 38 -12.73 2.19 -1.49
N ASP A 39 -13.58 3.22 -1.54
CA ASP A 39 -13.18 4.54 -2.08
C ASP A 39 -12.33 5.33 -1.08
N GLY A 40 -11.87 6.52 -1.49
CA GLY A 40 -10.98 7.37 -0.68
C GLY A 40 -11.58 7.88 0.64
N ASP A 41 -12.90 7.77 0.81
CA ASP A 41 -13.61 8.10 2.05
C ASP A 41 -13.87 6.86 2.91
N GLY A 42 -13.47 5.66 2.44
CA GLY A 42 -13.63 4.39 3.13
C GLY A 42 -14.98 3.72 2.90
N ASN A 43 -15.74 4.10 1.86
CA ASN A 43 -17.02 3.45 1.55
C ASN A 43 -16.80 2.24 0.63
N LEU A 44 -17.50 1.13 0.90
CA LEU A 44 -17.53 -0.01 -0.01
C LEU A 44 -18.28 0.37 -1.29
N ARG A 45 -17.53 0.69 -2.33
CA ARG A 45 -18.06 1.22 -3.60
C ARG A 45 -17.10 0.88 -4.72
N ASN A 46 -17.62 0.32 -5.82
CA ASN A 46 -16.80 0.18 -7.02
C ASN A 46 -16.49 1.55 -7.62
N TRP A 47 -15.22 1.95 -7.58
CA TRP A 47 -14.67 3.17 -8.16
C TRP A 47 -13.78 2.91 -9.38
N TRP A 48 -13.64 1.65 -9.78
CA TRP A 48 -12.87 1.22 -10.95
C TRP A 48 -13.74 1.23 -12.21
N THR A 49 -13.10 1.41 -13.37
CA THR A 49 -13.73 0.94 -14.61
C THR A 49 -13.77 -0.58 -14.62
N LYS A 50 -14.68 -1.17 -15.40
CA LYS A 50 -14.74 -2.63 -15.54
C LYS A 50 -13.41 -3.20 -16.07
N GLU A 51 -12.83 -2.53 -17.06
CA GLU A 51 -11.57 -2.97 -17.68
C GLU A 51 -10.40 -2.98 -16.70
N ASP A 52 -10.26 -1.92 -15.90
CA ASP A 52 -9.18 -1.84 -14.91
C ASP A 52 -9.36 -2.89 -13.81
N ARG A 53 -10.60 -3.14 -13.37
CA ARG A 53 -10.87 -4.19 -12.39
C ARG A 53 -10.52 -5.58 -12.93
N ASP A 54 -10.96 -5.88 -14.16
CA ASP A 54 -10.65 -7.16 -14.81
C ASP A 54 -9.14 -7.38 -14.98
N ASN A 55 -8.37 -6.30 -15.20
CA ASN A 55 -6.91 -6.39 -15.28
C ASN A 55 -6.25 -6.58 -13.91
N PHE A 56 -6.72 -5.87 -12.89
CA PHE A 56 -6.23 -6.04 -11.52
C PHE A 56 -6.45 -7.48 -11.01
N ASP A 57 -7.64 -8.04 -11.24
CA ASP A 57 -7.99 -9.38 -10.78
C ASP A 57 -7.12 -10.50 -11.42
N LYS A 58 -6.53 -10.26 -12.60
CA LYS A 58 -5.60 -11.21 -13.24
C LYS A 58 -4.24 -11.27 -12.55
N GLU A 59 -3.84 -10.18 -11.90
CA GLU A 59 -2.54 -10.05 -11.23
C GLU A 59 -2.61 -10.48 -9.75
N LEU A 60 -3.82 -10.71 -9.22
CA LEU A 60 -3.99 -11.21 -7.86
C LEU A 60 -3.48 -12.66 -7.74
N PRO A 61 -2.72 -12.97 -6.68
CA PRO A 61 -2.38 -14.36 -6.37
C PRO A 61 -3.67 -15.11 -5.99
N TYR A 62 -3.82 -16.33 -6.52
CA TYR A 62 -4.99 -17.21 -6.37
C TYR A 62 -5.52 -17.36 -4.94
#